data_AF-A0AAQ3QDU8-F1
#
_entry.id   AF-A0AAQ3QDU8-F1
#
_cell.length_a   1.000
_cell.length_b   1.000
_cell.length_c   1.000
_cell.angle_alpha   90.00
_cell.angle_beta   90.00
_cell.angle_gamma   90.00
#
_symmetry.space_group_name_H-M   'P 1'
#
loop_
_entity.id
_entity.type
_entity.pdbx_description
1 polymer ?
#
loop_
_entity_poly.entity_id
_entity_poly.type
_entity_poly.pdbx_seq_one_letter_code
_entity_poly.pdbx_strand_id
1 'polypeptide(L)' 'MSLTHVLATKLGARITEVHKNKTCPWVRPDGKTRVTVEYRKEGGGAMVPIRVHTVLIFTQHDETITNE' A
#
# COMPACT_ATOMS: atom_id res chain seq x y z
N MET A 1 11.18 -7.93 -9.74
CA MET A 1 10.07 -7.80 -8.77
C MET A 1 8.88 -7.17 -9.49
N SER A 2 7.65 -7.66 -9.29
CA SER A 2 6.46 -7.08 -9.92
C SER A 2 6.05 -5.76 -9.28
N LEU A 3 5.49 -4.83 -10.06
CA LEU A 3 5.03 -3.53 -9.55
C LEU A 3 3.99 -3.69 -8.43
N THR A 4 3.07 -4.65 -8.55
CA THR A 4 2.09 -4.99 -7.50
C THR A 4 2.74 -5.26 -6.15
N HIS A 5 3.77 -6.11 -6.13
CA HIS A 5 4.46 -6.47 -4.90
C HIS A 5 5.23 -5.27 -4.33
N VAL A 6 5.97 -4.55 -5.19
CA VAL A 6 6.78 -3.40 -4.77
C VAL A 6 5.91 -2.31 -4.13
N LEU A 7 4.77 -1.98 -4.74
CA LEU A 7 3.87 -0.97 -4.20
C LEU A 7 3.25 -1.39 -2.87
N ALA A 8 2.75 -2.63 -2.77
CA ALA A 8 2.18 -3.14 -1.51
C ALA A 8 3.21 -3.10 -0.37
N THR A 9 4.41 -3.61 -0.61
CA THR A 9 5.50 -3.62 0.38
C THR A 9 5.93 -2.21 0.77
N LYS A 10 6.07 -1.29 -0.19
CA LYS A 10 6.44 0.11 0.10
C LYS A 10 5.36 0.86 0.88
N LEU A 11 4.08 0.59 0.64
CA LEU A 11 3.00 1.17 1.44
C LEU A 11 3.07 0.70 2.89
N GLY A 12 3.34 -0.59 3.14
CA GLY A 12 3.53 -1.11 4.50
C GLY A 12 4.73 -0.48 5.22
N ALA A 13 5.85 -0.32 4.51
CA ALA A 13 7.01 0.40 5.02
C ALA A 13 6.68 1.87 5.34
N ARG A 14 5.90 2.55 4.47
CA ARG A 14 5.49 3.94 4.69
C ARG A 14 4.59 4.10 5.90
N ILE A 15 3.64 3.18 6.14
CA ILE A 15 2.81 3.16 7.35
C ILE A 15 3.69 3.10 8.61
N THR A 16 4.71 2.23 8.60
CA THR A 16 5.66 2.13 9.72
C THR A 16 6.49 3.41 9.89
N GLU A 17 6.91 4.04 8.79
CA GLU A 17 7.67 5.29 8.82
C GLU A 17 6.85 6.42 9.46
N VAL A 18 5.60 6.62 9.01
CA VAL A 18 4.73 7.70 9.53
C VAL A 18 4.30 7.47 10.99
N HIS A 19 4.24 6.20 11.43
CA HIS A 19 4.06 5.84 12.83
C HIS A 19 5.28 6.21 13.68
N LYS A 20 6.48 5.85 13.21
CA LYS A 20 7.74 6.07 13.95
C LYS A 20 8.12 7.54 14.04
N ASN A 21 7.97 8.28 12.95
CA ASN A 21 8.31 9.70 12.89
C ASN A 21 7.18 10.62 13.40
N LYS A 22 6.04 10.04 13.83
CA LYS A 22 4.87 10.75 14.35
C LYS A 22 4.20 11.73 13.38
N THR A 23 4.40 11.57 12.07
CA THR A 23 3.62 12.30 11.05
C THR A 23 2.13 11.95 11.15
N CYS A 24 1.82 10.68 11.40
CA CYS A 24 0.47 10.21 11.72
C CYS A 24 0.51 9.58 13.12
N PRO A 25 0.41 10.39 14.20
CA PRO A 25 0.67 9.92 15.56
C PRO A 25 -0.34 8.87 16.04
N TRP A 26 -1.53 8.86 15.45
CA TRP A 26 -2.63 7.94 15.75
C TRP A 26 -2.47 6.55 15.15
N VAL A 27 -1.57 6.36 14.17
CA VAL A 27 -1.31 5.06 13.55
C VAL A 27 -0.62 4.15 14.57
N ARG A 28 -1.05 2.89 14.66
CA ARG A 28 -0.43 1.84 15.49
C ARG A 28 0.38 0.84 14.61
N PRO A 29 1.20 -0.04 15.21
CA PRO A 29 2.16 -0.85 14.45
C PRO A 29 1.58 -1.89 13.48
N ASP A 30 0.35 -2.38 13.69
CA ASP A 30 -0.25 -3.39 12.81
C ASP A 30 -0.93 -2.73 11.60
N GLY A 31 -0.59 -3.20 10.39
CA GLY A 31 -1.15 -2.70 9.15
C GLY A 31 -0.97 -3.67 8.00
N LYS A 32 -1.93 -3.68 7.07
CA LYS A 32 -1.98 -4.53 5.89
C LYS A 32 -2.27 -3.67 4.66
N THR A 33 -1.57 -3.96 3.57
CA THR A 33 -1.72 -3.26 2.30
C THR A 33 -1.99 -4.27 1.20
N ARG A 34 -2.87 -3.90 0.26
CA ARG A 34 -3.09 -4.67 -0.97
C ARG A 34 -3.20 -3.70 -2.13
N VAL A 35 -2.45 -3.99 -3.19
CA VAL A 35 -2.49 -3.23 -4.43
C VAL A 35 -2.94 -4.16 -5.54
N THR A 36 -3.88 -3.71 -6.35
CA THR A 36 -4.30 -4.38 -7.58
C THR A 36 -3.86 -3.51 -8.74
N VAL A 37 -3.02 -4.05 -9.62
CA VAL A 37 -2.50 -3.35 -10.80
C VAL A 37 -3.07 -4.02 -12.05
N GLU A 38 -3.57 -3.20 -12.96
CA GLU A 38 -3.98 -3.65 -14.29
C GLU A 38 -2.74 -3.80 -15.17
N TYR A 39 -2.61 -4.95 -15.83
CA TYR A 39 -1.48 -5.26 -16.70
C TYR A 39 -1.95 -5.59 -18.11
N ARG A 40 -1.11 -5.24 -19.09
CA ARG A 40 -1.20 -5.73 -20.46
C ARG A 40 -0.11 -6.77 -20.70
N LYS A 41 -0.48 -7.89 -21.32
CA LYS A 41 0.47 -8.89 -21.80
C LYS A 41 0.92 -8.53 -23.21
N GLU A 42 2.23 -8.40 -23.42
CA GLU A 42 2.81 -8.18 -24.75
C GLU A 42 3.11 -9.49 -25.46
N GLY A 43 3.36 -9.43 -26.78
CA GLY A 43 3.61 -10.61 -27.62
C GLY A 43 4.79 -11.49 -27.16
N GLY A 44 5.77 -10.90 -26.47
CA GLY A 44 6.88 -11.64 -25.85
C GLY A 44 6.57 -12.25 -24.47
N GLY A 45 5.32 -12.18 -24.00
CA GLY A 45 4.90 -12.66 -22.68
C GLY A 45 5.21 -11.71 -21.52
N ALA A 46 5.83 -10.56 -21.78
CA ALA A 46 6.08 -9.53 -20.78
C ALA A 46 4.77 -8.93 -20.25
N MET A 47 4.73 -8.66 -18.94
CA MET A 47 3.59 -8.03 -18.26
C MET A 47 3.89 -6.56 -18.02
N VAL A 48 3.25 -5.67 -18.77
CA VAL A 48 3.45 -4.21 -18.68
C VAL A 48 2.34 -3.61 -17.80
N PRO A 49 2.67 -2.95 -16.67
CA PRO A 49 1.68 -2.31 -15.81
C PRO A 49 1.07 -1.10 -16.52
N ILE A 50 -0.25 -0.99 -16.51
CA ILE A 50 -1.00 0.10 -17.16
C ILE A 50 -1.43 1.14 -16.13
N ARG A 51 -2.07 0.69 -15.04
CA ARG A 51 -2.51 1.56 -13.94
C ARG A 51 -2.70 0.79 -12.64
N VAL A 52 -2.70 1.50 -11.52
CA VAL A 52 -3.19 0.97 -10.24
C VAL A 52 -4.72 1.02 -10.26
N HIS A 53 -5.36 -0.14 -10.14
CA HIS A 53 -6.82 -0.26 -10.17
C HIS A 53 -7.44 -0.04 -8.78
N THR A 54 -6.88 -0.69 -7.76
CA THR A 54 -7.40 -0.64 -6.39
C THR A 54 -6.26 -0.63 -5.40
N VAL A 55 -6.34 0.26 -4.43
CA VAL A 55 -5.46 0.29 -3.26
C VAL A 55 -6.34 0.05 -2.03
N LEU A 56 -5.97 -0.94 -1.22
CA LEU A 56 -6.56 -1.20 0.07
C LEU A 56 -5.49 -1.01 1.13
N ILE A 57 -5.80 -0.18 2.12
CA ILE A 57 -4.97 0.03 3.31
C ILE A 57 -5.85 -0.26 4.51
N PHE A 58 -5.41 -1.22 5.33
CA PHE A 58 -5.92 -1.43 6.66
C PHE A 58 -4.80 -1.08 7.62
N THR A 59 -5.04 -0.19 8.57
CA THR A 59 -4.08 0.14 9.62
C THR A 59 -4.78 0.16 10.94
N GLN A 60 -4.13 -0.35 11.97
CA GLN A 60 -4.55 -0.16 13.34
C GLN A 60 -4.36 1.32 13.69
N HIS A 61 -5.28 1.87 14.47
CA HIS A 61 -5.25 3.25 14.93
C HIS A 61 -5.65 3.34 16.42
N ASP A 62 -5.44 4.50 17.03
CA ASP A 62 -6.00 4.80 18.34
C ASP A 62 -7.49 5.19 18.29
N GLU A 63 -8.10 5.35 19.46
CA GLU A 63 -9.54 5.63 19.60
C GLU A 63 -9.89 7.11 19.35
N THR A 64 -8.89 7.96 19.14
CA THR A 64 -9.07 9.42 19.02
C THR A 64 -9.32 9.87 17.59
N ILE A 65 -9.02 9.03 16.60
CA ILE A 65 -9.17 9.35 15.18
C ILE A 65 -10.50 8.85 14.61
N THR A 66 -11.08 9.63 13.70
CA THR A 66 -12.28 9.30 12.94
C THR A 66 -11.95 8.61 11.61
N ASN A 67 -12.97 8.10 10.93
CA ASN A 67 -12.81 7.51 9.59
C ASN A 67 -12.74 8.56 8.46
N GLU A 68 -13.21 9.78 8.73
CA GLU A 68 -13.04 10.95 7.86
C GLU A 68 -11.62 11.49 7.95
#